data_AF-A0A1C3UQ37-F1
#
_entry.id   AF-A0A1C3UQ37-F1
#
_cell.length_a   1.000
_cell.length_b   1.000
_cell.length_c   1.000
_cell.angle_alpha   90.00
_cell.angle_beta   90.00
_cell.angle_gamma   90.00
#
_symmetry.space_group_name_H-M   'P 1'
#
loop_
_entity.id
_entity.type
_entity.pdbx_description
1 polymer ?
#
loop_
_entity_poly.entity_id
_entity_poly.type
_entity_poly.pdbx_seq_one_letter_code
_entity_poly.pdbx_strand_id
1 'polypeptide(L)'
;MVATASIGWGFTCERQACMTIRSRRETVHFKRPFRIRAIERLLPAGAYEIVTDEETIEGLTFSAYRRVATMITLPAEGACGVTEMLSIGSVDLANAQAADASAAND
;
A
#
# COMPACT_ATOMS: atom_id res chain seq x y z
N MET A 1 -24.87 12.45 -10.05
CA MET A 1 -25.05 11.11 -10.65
C MET A 1 -24.06 10.17 -9.99
N VAL A 2 -24.57 9.34 -9.09
CA VAL A 2 -23.81 8.29 -8.40
C VAL A 2 -23.67 7.12 -9.36
N ALA A 3 -22.44 6.82 -9.79
CA ALA A 3 -22.15 5.63 -10.58
C ALA A 3 -21.85 4.49 -9.59
N THR A 4 -22.84 3.61 -9.45
CA THR A 4 -22.83 2.38 -8.68
C THR A 4 -21.72 1.42 -9.14
N ALA A 5 -21.18 0.74 -8.15
CA ALA A 5 -20.09 -0.22 -8.20
C ALA A 5 -20.16 -1.23 -9.36
N SER A 6 -19.04 -1.37 -10.06
CA SER A 6 -18.58 -2.67 -10.52
C SER A 6 -17.49 -3.12 -9.55
N ILE A 7 -17.83 -4.06 -8.68
CA ILE A 7 -16.85 -4.88 -7.95
C ILE A 7 -16.26 -5.83 -9.00
N GLY A 8 -15.41 -5.27 -9.85
CA GLY A 8 -14.51 -6.00 -10.73
C GLY A 8 -13.19 -6.05 -10.01
N TRP A 9 -12.75 -7.24 -9.63
CA TRP A 9 -11.44 -7.50 -9.04
C TRP A 9 -10.37 -7.06 -10.05
N GLY A 10 -10.02 -5.77 -10.04
CA GLY A 10 -9.02 -5.14 -10.89
C GLY A 10 -7.61 -5.39 -10.39
N PHE A 11 -7.30 -6.63 -9.99
CA PHE A 11 -5.92 -7.08 -9.77
C PHE A 11 -5.26 -7.38 -11.13
N THR A 12 -5.31 -6.42 -12.05
CA THR A 12 -4.47 -6.42 -13.26
C THR A 12 -3.09 -5.89 -12.87
N CYS A 13 -2.36 -6.66 -12.06
CA CYS A 13 -0.92 -6.47 -11.89
C CYS A 13 -0.11 -7.48 -12.73
N GLU A 14 -0.75 -8.36 -13.52
CA GLU A 14 -0.04 -9.49 -14.16
C GLU A 14 0.26 -9.36 -15.67
N ARG A 15 -0.17 -8.33 -16.41
CA ARG A 15 0.10 -8.29 -17.87
C ARG A 15 0.76 -7.06 -18.44
N GLN A 16 1.15 -6.08 -17.62
CA GLN A 16 1.97 -4.96 -18.07
C GLN A 16 3.09 -4.66 -17.08
N ALA A 17 3.89 -5.70 -16.80
CA ALA A 17 5.32 -5.46 -16.61
C ALA A 17 5.88 -5.04 -17.99
N CYS A 18 5.69 -3.77 -18.37
CA CYS A 18 6.71 -3.15 -19.21
C CYS A 18 8.03 -3.26 -18.42
N MET A 19 9.12 -3.58 -19.11
CA MET A 19 10.41 -4.04 -18.57
C MET A 19 11.13 -3.07 -17.59
N THR A 20 10.47 -2.01 -17.13
CA THR A 20 11.03 -0.93 -16.31
C THR A 20 10.38 -0.78 -14.92
N ILE A 21 9.29 -1.50 -14.62
CA ILE A 21 8.61 -1.45 -13.31
C ILE A 21 9.21 -2.48 -12.35
N ARG A 22 9.65 -2.01 -11.19
CA ARG A 22 10.20 -2.80 -10.09
C ARG A 22 9.27 -2.71 -8.88
N SER A 23 8.74 -3.83 -8.44
CA SER A 23 7.98 -3.93 -7.18
C SER A 23 8.91 -4.19 -6.00
N ARG A 24 8.80 -3.38 -4.95
CA ARG A 24 9.49 -3.55 -3.67
C ARG A 24 8.49 -3.90 -2.58
N ARG A 25 8.71 -5.04 -1.93
CA ARG A 25 7.97 -5.47 -0.75
C ARG A 25 8.73 -5.14 0.53
N GLU A 26 8.03 -4.58 1.51
CA GLU A 26 8.59 -4.23 2.81
C GLU A 26 7.57 -4.52 3.91
N THR A 27 8.03 -5.00 5.07
CA THR A 27 7.15 -5.28 6.20
C THR A 27 7.22 -4.13 7.20
N VAL A 28 6.12 -3.39 7.33
CA VAL A 28 5.98 -2.28 8.28
C VAL A 28 5.26 -2.78 9.53
N HIS A 29 5.85 -2.51 10.69
CA HIS A 29 5.28 -2.87 11.98
C HIS A 29 4.62 -1.64 12.61
N PHE A 30 3.32 -1.72 12.82
CA PHE A 30 2.56 -0.72 13.56
C PHE A 30 2.36 -1.21 14.98
N LYS A 31 2.79 -0.44 15.97
CA LYS A 31 2.62 -0.78 17.39
C LYS A 31 1.22 -0.50 17.87
N ARG A 32 0.48 0.36 17.17
CA ARG A 32 -0.88 0.79 17.54
C ARG A 32 -1.86 0.65 16.38
N PRO A 33 -3.17 0.60 16.69
CA PRO A 33 -4.18 0.69 15.66
C PRO A 33 -4.07 2.01 14.89
N PHE A 34 -4.16 1.95 13.57
CA PHE A 34 -4.01 3.11 12.68
C PHE A 34 -5.09 3.15 11.60
N ARG A 35 -5.27 4.32 11.02
CA ARG A 35 -6.20 4.55 9.90
C ARG A 35 -5.44 5.08 8.70
N ILE A 36 -5.81 4.60 7.52
CA ILE A 36 -5.33 5.10 6.24
C ILE A 36 -6.55 5.63 5.49
N ARG A 37 -6.48 6.79 4.84
CA ARG A 37 -7.64 7.37 4.15
C ARG A 37 -8.28 6.47 3.10
N ALA A 38 -7.46 5.68 2.41
CA ALA A 38 -7.92 4.67 1.45
C ALA A 38 -8.66 3.48 2.08
N ILE A 39 -8.62 3.35 3.40
CA ILE A 39 -9.21 2.25 4.16
C ILE A 39 -10.15 2.84 5.22
N GLU A 40 -11.46 2.72 5.00
CA GLU A 40 -12.47 3.28 5.91
C GLU A 40 -12.58 2.55 7.26
N ARG A 41 -11.81 1.48 7.46
CA ARG A 41 -11.72 0.71 8.72
C ARG A 41 -10.46 1.04 9.53
N LEU A 42 -10.56 0.85 10.85
CA LEU A 42 -9.40 0.90 11.74
C LEU A 42 -8.61 -0.39 11.61
N LEU A 43 -7.33 -0.29 11.27
CA LEU A 43 -6.44 -1.44 11.19
C LEU A 43 -5.82 -1.71 12.57
N PRO A 44 -5.80 -2.97 13.04
CA PRO A 44 -5.17 -3.31 14.32
C PRO A 44 -3.65 -3.10 14.28
N ALA A 45 -3.03 -2.99 15.45
CA ALA A 45 -1.57 -3.05 15.54
C ALA A 45 -1.06 -4.40 15.01
N GLY A 46 0.03 -4.39 14.25
CA GLY A 46 0.55 -5.61 13.64
C GLY A 46 1.62 -5.36 12.57
N ALA A 47 2.09 -6.45 11.99
CA ALA A 47 2.97 -6.43 10.83
C ALA A 47 2.12 -6.41 9.54
N TYR A 48 2.38 -5.45 8.68
CA TYR A 48 1.70 -5.29 7.40
C TYR A 48 2.73 -5.30 6.28
N GLU A 49 2.46 -6.04 5.22
CA GLU A 49 3.29 -6.00 4.02
C GLU A 49 2.86 -4.84 3.14
N ILE A 50 3.82 -4.00 2.78
CA ILE A 50 3.67 -2.88 1.87
C ILE A 50 4.37 -3.25 0.57
N VAL A 51 3.66 -3.15 -0.54
CA VAL A 51 4.22 -3.31 -1.89
C VAL A 51 4.28 -1.93 -2.52
N THR A 52 5.47 -1.50 -2.92
CA THR A 52 5.67 -0.23 -3.62
C THR A 52 6.16 -0.52 -5.03
N ASP A 53 5.42 -0.07 -6.02
CA ASP A 53 5.85 -0.17 -7.41
C ASP A 53 6.63 1.08 -7.79
N GLU A 54 7.82 0.87 -8.32
CA GLU A 54 8.77 1.89 -8.73
C GLU A 54 9.07 1.73 -10.22
N GLU A 55 8.79 2.75 -11.01
CA GLU A 55 9.16 2.80 -12.43
C GLU A 55 10.57 3.37 -12.57
N THR A 56 11.41 2.67 -13.32
CA THR A 56 12.76 3.16 -13.67
C THR A 56 12.62 4.25 -14.72
N ILE A 57 13.15 5.44 -14.42
CA ILE A 57 13.19 6.54 -15.37
C ILE A 57 14.41 6.33 -16.28
N GLU A 58 14.14 5.97 -17.54
CA GLU A 58 15.16 5.83 -18.56
C GLU A 58 15.65 7.20 -19.08
N GLY A 59 16.85 7.25 -19.66
CA GLY A 59 17.40 8.47 -20.26
C GLY A 59 18.15 9.40 -19.30
N LEU A 60 18.37 8.98 -18.05
CA LEU A 60 19.24 9.68 -17.10
C LEU A 60 20.64 9.04 -17.06
N THR A 61 21.66 9.83 -16.75
CA THR A 61 23.04 9.35 -16.54
C THR A 61 23.20 8.46 -15.30
N PHE A 62 22.14 8.33 -14.49
CA PHE A 62 22.08 7.50 -13.29
C PHE A 62 20.71 6.80 -13.20
N SER A 63 20.65 5.68 -12.48
CA SER A 63 19.40 4.98 -12.22
C SER A 63 18.51 5.81 -11.27
N ALA A 64 17.37 6.30 -11.76
CA ALA A 64 16.35 6.96 -10.95
C ALA A 64 15.05 6.16 -10.97
N TYR A 65 14.35 6.18 -9.85
CA TYR A 65 13.11 5.43 -9.65
C TYR A 65 11.99 6.38 -9.22
N ARG A 66 10.84 6.31 -9.90
CA ARG A 66 9.62 7.02 -9.53
C ARG A 66 8.63 6.03 -8.95
N ARG A 67 8.17 6.29 -7.73
CA ARG A 67 7.04 5.54 -7.15
C ARG A 67 5.77 5.79 -7.96
N VAL A 68 5.17 4.73 -8.46
CA VAL A 68 3.93 4.77 -9.25
C VAL A 68 2.74 4.23 -8.48
N ALA A 69 2.96 3.30 -7.54
CA ALA A 69 1.90 2.80 -6.67
C ALA A 69 2.43 2.35 -5.31
N THR A 70 1.55 2.35 -4.31
CA THR A 70 1.80 1.77 -3.00
C THR A 70 0.57 0.97 -2.60
N MET A 71 0.78 -0.26 -2.19
CA MET A 71 -0.26 -1.19 -1.78
C MET A 71 0.07 -1.72 -0.39
N ILE A 72 -0.95 -2.05 0.38
CA ILE A 72 -0.84 -2.71 1.67
C ILE A 72 -1.61 -4.02 1.63
N THR A 73 -1.02 -5.04 2.20
CA THR A 73 -1.59 -6.37 2.38
C THR A 73 -2.11 -6.47 3.80
N LEU A 74 -3.40 -6.72 3.95
CA LEU A 74 -4.09 -6.77 5.25
C LEU A 74 -5.09 -7.92 5.30
N PRO A 75 -5.37 -8.51 6.47
CA PRO A 75 -6.39 -9.54 6.60
C PRO A 75 -7.76 -9.00 6.17
N ALA A 76 -8.50 -9.83 5.42
CA ALA A 76 -9.85 -9.54 5.00
C ALA A 76 -10.79 -9.47 6.20
N GLU A 77 -11.71 -8.52 6.21
CA GLU A 77 -12.70 -8.43 7.27
C GLU A 77 -13.70 -9.59 7.14
N GLY A 78 -13.75 -10.47 8.14
CA GLY A 78 -14.73 -11.58 8.19
C GLY A 78 -14.30 -12.90 7.54
N ALA A 79 -13.08 -13.02 7.01
CA ALA A 79 -12.57 -14.28 6.46
C ALA A 79 -11.19 -14.65 7.06
N CYS A 80 -11.18 -15.68 7.91
CA CYS A 80 -9.94 -16.24 8.46
C CYS A 80 -9.04 -16.75 7.32
N GLY A 81 -7.81 -16.22 7.23
CA GLY A 81 -6.81 -16.66 6.27
C GLY A 81 -6.89 -16.02 4.88
N VAL A 82 -7.87 -15.14 4.64
CA VAL A 82 -7.92 -14.34 3.40
C VAL A 82 -7.21 -13.02 3.66
N THR A 83 -6.34 -12.64 2.74
CA THR A 83 -5.61 -11.37 2.79
C THR A 83 -5.97 -10.56 1.57
N GLU A 84 -6.28 -9.29 1.76
CA GLU A 84 -6.61 -8.33 0.73
C GLU A 84 -5.43 -7.40 0.51
N MET A 85 -5.15 -7.09 -0.76
CA MET A 85 -4.18 -6.06 -1.12
C MET A 85 -4.94 -4.81 -1.57
N LEU A 86 -4.73 -3.69 -0.88
CA LEU A 86 -5.39 -2.42 -1.16
C LEU A 86 -4.38 -1.36 -1.56
N SER A 87 -4.68 -0.59 -2.59
CA SER A 87 -3.88 0.56 -3.00
C SER A 87 -4.06 1.72 -2.02
N ILE A 88 -2.96 2.27 -1.52
CA ILE A 88 -2.93 3.36 -0.55
C ILE A 88 -2.05 4.50 -1.05
N GLY A 89 -2.30 5.71 -0.55
CA GLY A 89 -1.43 6.85 -0.78
C GLY A 89 -0.11 6.71 -0.02
N SER A 90 1.01 7.04 -0.66
CA SER A 90 2.32 7.10 0.01
C SER A 90 2.34 8.09 1.17
N VAL A 91 1.64 9.21 1.02
CA VAL A 91 1.46 10.23 2.07
C VAL A 91 0.64 9.69 3.23
N ASP A 92 -0.41 8.92 2.96
CA ASP A 92 -1.24 8.34 4.02
C ASP A 92 -0.46 7.30 4.82
N LEU A 93 0.37 6.48 4.15
CA LEU A 93 1.27 5.55 4.83
C LEU A 93 2.28 6.28 5.73
N ALA A 94 2.92 7.34 5.22
CA ALA A 94 3.86 8.14 5.98
C ALA A 94 3.21 8.81 7.20
N ASN A 95 1.98 9.33 7.05
CA ASN A 95 1.22 9.90 8.14
C ASN A 95 0.88 8.85 9.21
N ALA A 96 0.47 7.64 8.80
CA ALA A 96 0.19 6.54 9.72
C ALA A 96 1.45 6.13 10.51
N GLN A 97 2.61 6.04 9.83
CA GLN A 97 3.89 5.75 10.48
C GLN A 97 4.31 6.86 11.45
N ALA A 98 4.16 8.12 11.06
CA ALA A 98 4.46 9.26 11.93
C ALA A 98 3.57 9.31 13.17
N ALA A 99 2.28 8.96 13.04
CA ALA A 99 1.35 8.85 14.15
C ALA A 99 1.74 7.72 15.12
N ASP A 100 2.12 6.55 14.59
CA ASP A 100 2.58 5.40 15.39
C ASP A 100 3.86 5.73 16.17
N ALA A 101 4.82 6.40 15.51
CA ALA A 101 6.08 6.84 16.10
C ALA A 101 5.88 7.93 17.16
N SER A 102 5.03 8.92 16.90
CA SER A 102 4.80 10.04 17.84
C SER A 102 4.11 9.56 19.11
N ALA A 103 3.15 8.65 18.98
CA ALA A 103 2.52 8.07 20.15
C ALA A 103 3.51 7.18 20.94
N ALA A 104 4.59 6.66 20.34
CA ALA A 104 5.53 5.77 21.04
C ALA A 104 6.40 6.48 22.09
N ASN A 105 6.40 7.82 22.10
CA ASN A 105 7.17 8.66 23.01
C ASN A 105 6.34 9.25 24.17
N ASP A 106 5.10 8.80 24.37
CA ASP A 106 4.23 9.10 25.52
C ASP A 106 4.00 7.82 26.34
#